data_AF-A0A3P7LPN3-F1
#
_entry.id   AF-A0A3P7LPN3-F1
#
_cell.length_a   1.000
_cell.length_b   1.000
_cell.length_c   1.000
_cell.angle_alpha   90.00
_cell.angle_beta   90.00
_cell.angle_gamma   90.00
#
_symmetry.space_group_name_H-M   'P 1'
#
loop_
_entity.id
_entity.type
_entity.pdbx_description
1 polymer ?
#
loop_
_entity_poly.entity_id
_entity_poly.type
_entity_poly.pdbx_seq_one_letter_code
_entity_poly.pdbx_strand_id
1 'polypeptide(L)'
;MCGWQGIMERFCVSPKGMNVLISGNIPPSAGLSSSSALVCAGALATLAFHTGKSFDEIDKVDFAELCAKVERYIGMEGGGMDQAVEVLAEEGSALRIDFGPLTFSRVALPENALFAVVHSGETLNKAATSQYNERVVECRLAAQVMAKACEIEDWKEIRTLKQLAERLQKSASEMLSVVDEILQSPVYTKDSALSLLGITDDEFSKIVLSANTQHMEVFKLYQRAGHVYAEADRVRRFHEACKTGDVKEMGRLMNDSHTSCRDLYECSCDKLDEVVEKCLRSGALGARLTGAGWGGCAVALFDKEQDLEVLFWSRPAAGIRLIEC
;
A
#
# COMPACT_ATOMS: atom_id res chain seq x y z
N MET A 1 -20.38 -3.63 -8.21
CA MET A 1 -19.16 -2.83 -8.00
C MET A 1 -19.08 -2.48 -6.52
N CYS A 2 -17.91 -2.64 -5.88
CA CYS A 2 -17.75 -2.39 -4.44
C CYS A 2 -18.13 -0.97 -4.02
N GLY A 3 -17.71 0.04 -4.79
CA GLY A 3 -18.04 1.44 -4.51
C GLY A 3 -19.54 1.73 -4.49
N TRP A 4 -20.31 1.13 -5.41
CA TRP A 4 -21.78 1.21 -5.39
C TRP A 4 -22.33 0.67 -4.07
N GLN A 5 -21.94 -0.55 -3.69
CA GLN A 5 -22.45 -1.20 -2.48
C GLN A 5 -22.12 -0.37 -1.23
N GLY A 6 -20.91 0.19 -1.14
CA GLY A 6 -20.51 1.04 -0.02
C GLY A 6 -21.39 2.28 0.16
N ILE A 7 -21.76 2.93 -0.94
CA ILE A 7 -22.67 4.09 -0.87
C ILE A 7 -24.08 3.67 -0.49
N MET A 8 -24.59 2.57 -1.04
CA MET A 8 -25.91 2.04 -0.68
C MET A 8 -26.00 1.74 0.82
N GLU A 9 -24.97 1.09 1.38
CA GLU A 9 -24.88 0.76 2.80
C GLU A 9 -24.72 2.01 3.68
N ARG A 10 -23.89 2.98 3.27
CA ARG A 10 -23.59 4.19 4.06
C ARG A 10 -24.79 5.13 4.17
N PHE A 11 -25.54 5.30 3.09
CA PHE A 11 -26.63 6.29 3.01
C PHE A 11 -28.03 5.68 3.09
N CYS A 12 -28.14 4.35 3.21
CA CYS A 12 -29.42 3.64 3.30
C CYS A 12 -30.42 4.03 2.18
N VAL A 13 -29.91 4.31 0.98
CA VAL A 13 -30.74 4.76 -0.14
C VAL A 13 -31.41 3.56 -0.83
N SER A 14 -32.62 3.77 -1.38
CA SER A 14 -33.29 2.74 -2.18
C SER A 14 -32.59 2.56 -3.53
N PRO A 15 -32.30 1.32 -3.98
CA PRO A 15 -31.63 1.08 -5.25
C PRO A 15 -32.40 1.67 -6.43
N LYS A 16 -31.76 2.54 -7.21
CA LYS A 16 -32.25 3.02 -8.50
C LYS A 16 -31.38 2.44 -9.61
N GLY A 17 -32.00 2.01 -10.71
CA GLY A 17 -31.28 1.57 -11.90
C GLY A 17 -30.50 2.73 -12.53
N MET A 18 -29.24 2.49 -12.89
CA MET A 18 -28.41 3.43 -13.63
C MET A 18 -27.77 2.72 -14.83
N ASN A 19 -27.66 3.44 -15.95
CA ASN A 19 -26.85 3.01 -17.09
C ASN A 19 -25.50 3.71 -16.98
N VAL A 20 -24.41 2.95 -16.94
CA VAL A 20 -23.06 3.48 -16.76
C VAL A 20 -22.17 2.99 -17.89
N LEU A 21 -21.54 3.93 -18.59
CA LEU A 21 -20.43 3.64 -19.49
C LEU A 21 -19.13 3.97 -18.77
N ILE A 22 -18.21 3.01 -18.71
CA ILE A 22 -16.93 3.14 -18.01
C ILE A 22 -15.82 3.21 -19.06
N SER A 23 -14.96 4.22 -18.94
CA SER A 23 -13.74 4.37 -19.73
C SER A 23 -12.59 4.68 -18.78
N GLY A 24 -11.48 3.95 -18.93
CA GLY A 24 -10.27 4.12 -18.12
C GLY A 24 -9.03 3.89 -18.98
N ASN A 25 -7.99 4.65 -18.70
CA ASN A 25 -6.72 4.62 -19.43
C ASN A 25 -5.53 4.23 -18.54
N ILE A 26 -5.76 3.92 -17.26
CA ILE A 26 -4.74 3.36 -16.37
C ILE A 26 -4.49 1.92 -16.80
N PRO A 27 -3.23 1.53 -17.09
CA PRO A 27 -2.90 0.15 -17.43
C PRO A 27 -3.39 -0.83 -16.35
N PRO A 28 -4.25 -1.80 -16.70
CA PRO A 28 -4.81 -2.71 -15.72
C PRO A 28 -3.72 -3.63 -15.15
N SER A 29 -3.83 -3.97 -13.87
CA SER A 29 -2.91 -4.93 -13.21
C SER A 29 -1.42 -4.54 -13.28
N ALA A 30 -1.14 -3.24 -13.41
CA ALA A 30 0.20 -2.69 -13.58
C ALA A 30 0.78 -2.07 -12.30
N GLY A 31 0.15 -2.26 -11.13
CA GLY A 31 0.59 -1.60 -9.88
C GLY A 31 0.28 -0.10 -9.82
N LEU A 32 -0.58 0.42 -10.70
CA LEU A 32 -1.00 1.82 -10.79
C LEU A 32 -2.45 2.04 -10.30
N SER A 33 -2.97 1.11 -9.48
CA SER A 33 -4.24 1.26 -8.76
C SER A 33 -5.51 1.45 -9.61
N SER A 34 -5.54 0.89 -10.83
CA SER A 34 -6.75 0.91 -11.69
C SER A 34 -8.01 0.34 -11.02
N SER A 35 -7.87 -0.59 -10.06
CA SER A 35 -9.01 -1.16 -9.31
C SER A 35 -9.61 -0.16 -8.34
N SER A 36 -8.77 0.53 -7.57
CA SER A 36 -9.19 1.57 -6.64
C SER A 36 -9.86 2.72 -7.39
N ALA A 37 -9.31 3.14 -8.54
CA ALA A 37 -9.90 4.17 -9.38
C ALA A 37 -11.34 3.82 -9.80
N LEU A 38 -11.58 2.55 -10.14
CA LEU A 38 -12.91 2.05 -10.47
C LEU A 38 -13.84 2.03 -9.24
N VAL A 39 -13.32 1.68 -8.06
CA VAL A 39 -14.09 1.71 -6.80
C VAL A 39 -14.48 3.14 -6.43
N CYS A 40 -13.52 4.07 -6.40
CA CYS A 40 -13.74 5.47 -6.07
C CYS A 40 -14.66 6.15 -7.09
N ALA A 41 -14.47 5.92 -8.39
CA ALA A 41 -15.37 6.44 -9.42
C ALA A 41 -16.78 5.86 -9.31
N GLY A 42 -16.91 4.55 -9.09
CA GLY A 42 -18.20 3.88 -8.89
C GLY A 42 -18.93 4.40 -7.65
N ALA A 43 -18.21 4.66 -6.56
CA ALA A 43 -18.77 5.25 -5.35
C ALA A 43 -19.23 6.70 -5.60
N LEU A 44 -18.39 7.55 -6.20
CA LEU A 44 -18.73 8.96 -6.42
C LEU A 44 -19.92 9.10 -7.39
N ALA A 45 -19.96 8.30 -8.46
CA ALA A 45 -21.07 8.26 -9.39
C ALA A 45 -22.37 7.78 -8.71
N THR A 46 -22.28 6.77 -7.84
CA THR A 46 -23.43 6.27 -7.08
C THR A 46 -23.97 7.32 -6.11
N LEU A 47 -23.08 8.01 -5.41
CA LEU A 47 -23.43 9.10 -4.50
C LEU A 47 -24.18 10.20 -5.25
N ALA A 48 -23.54 10.75 -6.29
CA ALA A 48 -24.10 11.82 -7.11
C ALA A 48 -25.47 11.44 -7.70
N PHE A 49 -25.61 10.23 -8.22
CA PHE A 49 -26.87 9.77 -8.83
C PHE A 49 -28.01 9.62 -7.81
N HIS A 50 -27.73 9.15 -6.59
CA HIS A 50 -28.78 8.90 -5.59
C HIS A 50 -29.14 10.13 -4.76
N THR A 51 -28.16 10.99 -4.43
CA THR A 51 -28.34 12.13 -3.53
C THR A 51 -28.38 13.47 -4.25
N GLY A 52 -27.91 13.55 -5.50
CA GLY A 52 -27.71 14.82 -6.21
C GLY A 52 -26.57 15.66 -5.64
N LYS A 53 -25.73 15.09 -4.78
CA LYS A 53 -24.62 15.77 -4.10
C LYS A 53 -23.30 15.00 -4.26
N SER A 54 -22.20 15.65 -3.94
CA SER A 54 -20.87 15.05 -3.95
C SER A 54 -20.19 15.19 -2.57
N PHE A 55 -19.07 15.89 -2.49
CA PHE A 55 -18.29 16.06 -1.26
C PHE A 55 -18.93 16.98 -0.22
N ASP A 56 -20.08 17.58 -0.54
CA ASP A 56 -20.93 18.30 0.42
C ASP A 56 -21.73 17.35 1.32
N GLU A 57 -21.90 16.09 0.91
CA GLU A 57 -22.66 15.08 1.66
C GLU A 57 -21.75 14.16 2.49
N ILE A 58 -20.51 13.98 2.06
CA ILE A 58 -19.45 13.22 2.74
C ILE A 58 -18.12 13.88 2.42
N ASP A 59 -17.34 14.20 3.43
CA ASP A 59 -16.03 14.80 3.17
C ASP A 59 -15.09 13.78 2.51
N LYS A 60 -14.02 14.30 1.89
CA LYS A 60 -13.09 13.50 1.12
C LYS A 60 -12.35 12.44 1.94
N VAL A 61 -12.09 12.69 3.23
CA VAL A 61 -11.38 11.74 4.10
C VAL A 61 -12.30 10.56 4.40
N ASP A 62 -13.53 10.83 4.85
CA ASP A 62 -14.55 9.81 5.09
C ASP A 62 -14.86 9.00 3.81
N PHE A 63 -14.91 9.67 2.66
CA PHE A 63 -15.14 9.02 1.36
C PHE A 63 -13.99 8.07 0.98
N ALA A 64 -12.73 8.49 1.18
CA ALA A 64 -11.57 7.66 0.93
C ALA A 64 -11.53 6.42 1.84
N GLU A 65 -11.82 6.60 3.14
CA GLU A 65 -11.90 5.48 4.09
C GLU A 65 -13.02 4.49 3.74
N LEU A 66 -14.19 5.00 3.32
CA LEU A 66 -15.28 4.18 2.82
C LEU A 66 -14.83 3.33 1.62
N CYS A 67 -14.20 3.96 0.62
CA CYS A 67 -13.72 3.27 -0.58
C CYS A 67 -12.70 2.19 -0.24
N ALA A 68 -11.74 2.49 0.63
CA ALA A 68 -10.74 1.52 1.09
C ALA A 68 -11.37 0.32 1.79
N LYS A 69 -12.39 0.55 2.63
CA LYS A 69 -13.12 -0.52 3.31
C LYS A 69 -13.85 -1.42 2.33
N VAL A 70 -14.60 -0.85 1.38
CA VAL A 70 -15.45 -1.65 0.48
C VAL A 70 -14.69 -2.31 -0.64
N GLU A 71 -13.51 -1.81 -1.03
CA GLU A 71 -12.64 -2.54 -1.96
C GLU A 71 -12.24 -3.91 -1.37
N ARG A 72 -12.23 -4.10 -0.05
CA ARG A 72 -11.99 -5.42 0.54
C ARG A 72 -13.08 -6.45 0.26
N TYR A 73 -14.26 -6.04 -0.22
CA TYR A 73 -15.34 -6.98 -0.59
C TYR A 73 -14.94 -7.90 -1.76
N ILE A 74 -13.91 -7.58 -2.55
CA ILE A 74 -13.33 -8.50 -3.55
C ILE A 74 -12.39 -9.56 -2.95
N GLY A 75 -12.19 -9.58 -1.63
CA GLY A 75 -11.35 -10.57 -0.93
C GLY A 75 -9.88 -10.17 -0.74
N MET A 76 -9.47 -8.98 -1.19
CA MET A 76 -8.14 -8.43 -0.93
C MET A 76 -8.10 -7.71 0.43
N GLU A 77 -7.07 -7.94 1.23
CA GLU A 77 -6.86 -7.21 2.51
C GLU A 77 -5.98 -5.97 2.32
N GLY A 78 -6.31 -5.16 1.32
CA GLY A 78 -5.58 -3.93 0.97
C GLY A 78 -5.59 -2.86 2.08
N GLY A 79 -4.61 -1.95 1.99
CA GLY A 79 -4.57 -0.71 2.78
C GLY A 79 -5.52 0.36 2.23
N GLY A 80 -5.27 1.63 2.62
CA GLY A 80 -6.07 2.78 2.18
C GLY A 80 -5.32 3.80 1.30
N MET A 81 -4.08 3.51 0.89
CA MET A 81 -3.22 4.46 0.18
C MET A 81 -3.80 4.85 -1.17
N ASP A 82 -4.19 3.86 -1.97
CA ASP A 82 -4.65 4.02 -3.34
C ASP A 82 -5.92 4.90 -3.41
N GLN A 83 -6.90 4.60 -2.56
CA GLN A 83 -8.16 5.34 -2.46
C GLN A 83 -7.95 6.73 -1.86
N ALA A 84 -7.06 6.86 -0.87
CA ALA A 84 -6.72 8.15 -0.27
C ALA A 84 -6.07 9.08 -1.30
N VAL A 85 -5.07 8.62 -2.06
CA VAL A 85 -4.41 9.48 -3.06
C VAL A 85 -5.36 9.82 -4.21
N GLU A 86 -6.18 8.87 -4.68
CA GLU A 86 -7.15 9.15 -5.73
C GLU A 86 -8.18 10.22 -5.34
N VAL A 87 -8.54 10.32 -4.06
CA VAL A 87 -9.57 11.26 -3.60
C VAL A 87 -8.97 12.59 -3.12
N LEU A 88 -7.86 12.52 -2.39
CA LEU A 88 -7.25 13.64 -1.66
C LEU A 88 -6.16 14.36 -2.45
N ALA A 89 -5.67 13.80 -3.56
CA ALA A 89 -4.60 14.42 -4.33
C ALA A 89 -4.95 15.82 -4.81
N GLU A 90 -3.90 16.64 -4.90
CA GLU A 90 -3.96 18.01 -5.34
C GLU A 90 -2.88 18.27 -6.37
N GLU A 91 -3.26 18.93 -7.46
CA GLU A 91 -2.37 19.22 -8.57
C GLU A 91 -1.11 19.98 -8.11
N GLY A 92 0.05 19.53 -8.57
CA GLY A 92 1.34 20.13 -8.25
C GLY A 92 1.97 19.68 -6.92
N SER A 93 1.32 18.82 -6.12
CA SER A 93 1.92 18.28 -4.89
C SER A 93 1.75 16.77 -4.74
N ALA A 94 2.80 16.09 -4.29
CA ALA A 94 2.67 14.74 -3.76
C ALA A 94 1.99 14.80 -2.38
N LEU A 95 1.57 13.65 -1.85
CA LEU A 95 0.96 13.55 -0.53
C LEU A 95 1.78 12.66 0.40
N ARG A 96 1.95 13.11 1.65
CA ARG A 96 2.25 12.25 2.78
C ARG A 96 0.92 11.87 3.41
N ILE A 97 0.61 10.57 3.41
CA ILE A 97 -0.64 10.01 3.94
C ILE A 97 -0.29 9.16 5.17
N ASP A 98 -1.02 9.39 6.26
CA ASP A 98 -0.88 8.66 7.53
C ASP A 98 -2.25 8.08 7.92
N PHE A 99 -2.26 6.91 8.59
CA PHE A 99 -3.49 6.14 8.88
C PHE A 99 -3.70 5.91 10.37
N GLY A 100 -4.95 5.78 10.81
CA GLY A 100 -5.33 5.56 12.21
C GLY A 100 -5.14 6.79 13.09
N PRO A 101 -5.83 7.93 12.84
CA PRO A 101 -6.83 8.20 11.80
C PRO A 101 -6.23 8.58 10.43
N LEU A 102 -7.03 8.60 9.35
CA LEU A 102 -6.58 9.07 8.04
C LEU A 102 -6.29 10.58 8.09
N THR A 103 -5.02 10.93 7.88
CA THR A 103 -4.55 12.32 7.76
C THR A 103 -3.60 12.44 6.59
N PHE A 104 -3.47 13.66 6.06
CA PHE A 104 -2.59 13.91 4.91
C PHE A 104 -1.97 15.29 4.98
N SER A 105 -0.79 15.42 4.36
CA SER A 105 -0.11 16.69 4.16
C SER A 105 0.52 16.74 2.78
N ARG A 106 0.56 17.93 2.19
CA ARG A 106 1.18 18.15 0.88
C ARG A 106 2.70 18.07 1.00
N VAL A 107 3.32 17.42 0.02
CA VAL A 107 4.76 17.31 -0.13
C VAL A 107 5.14 17.95 -1.45
N ALA A 108 5.83 19.09 -1.37
CA ALA A 108 6.46 19.68 -2.54
C ALA A 108 7.64 18.80 -2.97
N LEU A 109 7.65 18.39 -4.24
CA LEU A 109 8.79 17.70 -4.82
C LEU A 109 9.78 18.75 -5.34
N PRO A 110 11.11 18.51 -5.25
CA PRO A 110 12.11 19.40 -5.84
C PRO A 110 11.88 19.57 -7.35
N GLU A 111 12.11 20.77 -7.90
CA GLU A 111 11.85 21.07 -9.32
C GLU A 111 12.64 20.16 -10.28
N ASN A 112 13.83 19.74 -9.86
CA ASN A 112 14.69 18.82 -10.57
C ASN A 112 14.39 17.33 -10.26
N ALA A 113 13.27 17.00 -9.62
CA ALA A 113 12.85 15.61 -9.40
C ALA A 113 11.83 15.19 -10.45
N LEU A 114 12.27 14.44 -11.46
CA LEU A 114 11.43 13.91 -12.53
C LEU A 114 11.19 12.42 -12.33
N PHE A 115 9.93 12.00 -12.34
CA PHE A 115 9.56 10.61 -12.13
C PHE A 115 9.09 9.97 -13.43
N ALA A 116 9.80 8.96 -13.92
CA ALA A 116 9.38 8.11 -15.02
C ALA A 116 8.63 6.88 -14.48
N VAL A 117 7.54 6.51 -15.16
CA VAL A 117 6.84 5.24 -14.91
C VAL A 117 7.11 4.27 -16.05
N VAL A 118 7.62 3.09 -15.74
CA VAL A 118 8.04 2.08 -16.73
C VAL A 118 7.34 0.76 -16.42
N HIS A 119 6.67 0.17 -17.40
CA HIS A 119 6.02 -1.13 -17.25
C HIS A 119 7.04 -2.27 -17.41
N SER A 120 7.00 -3.28 -16.55
CA SER A 120 7.87 -4.47 -16.62
C SER A 120 7.54 -5.41 -17.79
N GLY A 121 6.35 -5.28 -18.35
CA GLY A 121 5.78 -6.20 -19.34
C GLY A 121 4.97 -7.34 -18.70
N GLU A 122 5.12 -7.55 -17.39
CA GLU A 122 4.34 -8.50 -16.59
C GLU A 122 3.16 -7.80 -15.92
N THR A 123 2.05 -8.51 -15.78
CA THR A 123 0.87 -8.01 -15.07
C THR A 123 0.48 -8.96 -13.96
N LEU A 124 -0.01 -8.42 -12.84
CA LEU A 124 -0.52 -9.23 -11.73
C LEU A 124 -1.94 -8.80 -11.37
N ASN A 125 -2.86 -9.76 -11.42
CA ASN A 125 -4.16 -9.59 -10.76
C ASN A 125 -4.05 -9.96 -9.28
N LYS A 126 -3.94 -8.94 -8.43
CA LYS A 126 -3.83 -9.08 -6.96
C LYS A 126 -4.97 -9.91 -6.36
N ALA A 127 -6.18 -9.78 -6.89
CA ALA A 127 -7.37 -10.48 -6.37
C ALA A 127 -7.42 -11.96 -6.76
N ALA A 128 -6.62 -12.38 -7.76
CA ALA A 128 -6.62 -13.75 -8.26
C ALA A 128 -5.66 -14.69 -7.49
N THR A 129 -4.82 -14.15 -6.61
CA THR A 129 -3.81 -14.93 -5.87
C THR A 129 -3.82 -14.61 -4.39
N SER A 130 -3.29 -15.51 -3.56
CA SER A 130 -3.16 -15.30 -2.10
C SER A 130 -1.95 -14.44 -1.72
N GLN A 131 -0.97 -14.26 -2.60
CA GLN A 131 0.36 -13.70 -2.29
C GLN A 131 0.31 -12.38 -1.52
N TYR A 132 -0.61 -11.47 -1.90
CA TYR A 132 -0.81 -10.21 -1.20
C TYR A 132 -1.28 -10.43 0.25
N ASN A 133 -2.32 -11.25 0.44
CA ASN A 133 -2.89 -11.53 1.76
C ASN A 133 -1.93 -12.36 2.62
N GLU A 134 -1.09 -13.22 2.02
CA GLU A 134 -0.04 -13.94 2.75
C GLU A 134 0.93 -12.96 3.42
N ARG A 135 1.35 -11.89 2.74
CA ARG A 135 2.19 -10.83 3.34
C ARG A 135 1.47 -10.09 4.47
N VAL A 136 0.17 -9.84 4.32
CA VAL A 136 -0.66 -9.23 5.38
C VAL A 136 -0.70 -10.12 6.63
N VAL A 137 -0.90 -11.43 6.43
CA VAL A 137 -0.90 -12.44 7.50
C VAL A 137 0.45 -12.53 8.18
N GLU A 138 1.57 -12.58 7.43
CA GLU A 138 2.92 -12.60 8.00
C GLU A 138 3.18 -11.35 8.85
N CYS A 139 2.77 -10.16 8.40
CA CYS A 139 2.94 -8.91 9.17
C CYS A 139 2.09 -8.91 10.45
N ARG A 140 0.85 -9.40 10.37
CA ARG A 140 -0.07 -9.53 11.51
C ARG A 140 0.48 -10.49 12.55
N LEU A 141 0.93 -11.67 12.10
CA LEU A 141 1.52 -12.67 12.97
C LEU A 141 2.80 -12.16 13.62
N ALA A 142 3.66 -11.46 12.87
CA ALA A 142 4.87 -10.85 13.42
C ALA A 142 4.52 -9.86 14.53
N ALA A 143 3.53 -8.98 14.31
CA ALA A 143 3.08 -8.04 15.33
C ALA A 143 2.55 -8.74 16.59
N GLN A 144 1.78 -9.81 16.44
CA GLN A 144 1.21 -10.57 17.55
C GLN A 144 2.27 -11.36 18.34
N VAL A 145 3.21 -12.01 17.65
CA VAL A 145 4.34 -12.73 18.27
C VAL A 145 5.22 -11.75 19.05
N MET A 146 5.56 -10.61 18.45
CA MET A 146 6.36 -9.58 19.13
C MET A 146 5.59 -8.97 20.31
N ALA A 147 4.30 -8.68 20.16
CA ALA A 147 3.47 -8.19 21.25
C ALA A 147 3.43 -9.17 22.43
N LYS A 148 3.26 -10.46 22.15
CA LYS A 148 3.26 -11.53 23.15
C LYS A 148 4.60 -11.62 23.87
N ALA A 149 5.71 -11.55 23.14
CA ALA A 149 7.06 -11.56 23.71
C ALA A 149 7.35 -10.32 24.58
N CYS A 150 6.75 -9.18 24.25
CA CYS A 150 6.78 -7.97 25.07
C CYS A 150 5.73 -7.94 26.21
N GLU A 151 5.10 -9.07 26.53
CA GLU A 151 4.12 -9.22 27.61
C GLU A 151 2.90 -8.27 27.51
N ILE A 152 2.52 -7.86 26.29
CA ILE A 152 1.31 -7.07 26.06
C ILE A 152 0.07 -7.95 26.27
N GLU A 153 -0.79 -7.61 27.23
CA GLU A 153 -1.95 -8.42 27.60
C GLU A 153 -2.95 -8.61 26.45
N ASP A 154 -3.25 -7.53 25.72
CA ASP A 154 -4.20 -7.48 24.60
C ASP A 154 -3.56 -7.78 23.24
N TRP A 155 -2.46 -8.54 23.21
CA TRP A 155 -1.72 -8.88 21.97
C TRP A 155 -2.60 -9.47 20.86
N LYS A 156 -3.70 -10.16 21.19
CA LYS A 156 -4.66 -10.72 20.22
C LYS A 156 -5.35 -9.64 19.38
N GLU A 157 -5.55 -8.47 19.96
CA GLU A 157 -6.18 -7.32 19.32
C GLU A 157 -5.20 -6.54 18.43
N ILE A 158 -3.89 -6.79 18.54
CA ILE A 158 -2.90 -6.16 17.67
C ILE A 158 -2.99 -6.81 16.29
N ARG A 159 -3.32 -5.99 15.29
CA ARG A 159 -3.51 -6.40 13.89
C ARG A 159 -2.38 -5.94 12.98
N THR A 160 -1.62 -4.93 13.39
CA THR A 160 -0.60 -4.30 12.56
C THR A 160 0.68 -4.02 13.33
N LEU A 161 1.80 -4.00 12.61
CA LEU A 161 3.11 -3.62 13.15
C LEU A 161 3.13 -2.16 13.65
N LYS A 162 2.33 -1.27 13.04
CA LYS A 162 2.17 0.11 13.52
C LYS A 162 1.55 0.15 14.91
N GLN A 163 0.43 -0.57 15.13
CA GLN A 163 -0.22 -0.63 16.44
C GLN A 163 0.72 -1.13 17.53
N LEU A 164 1.56 -2.13 17.22
CA LEU A 164 2.59 -2.60 18.14
C LEU A 164 3.60 -1.49 18.48
N ALA A 165 4.13 -0.79 17.47
CA ALA A 165 5.08 0.30 17.68
C ALA A 165 4.49 1.42 18.55
N GLU A 166 3.22 1.77 18.33
CA GLU A 166 2.49 2.74 19.15
C GLU A 166 2.31 2.26 20.60
N ARG A 167 1.97 0.98 20.80
CA ARG A 167 1.82 0.38 22.14
C ARG A 167 3.12 0.43 22.93
N LEU A 168 4.24 0.17 22.25
CA LEU A 168 5.59 0.23 22.82
C LEU A 168 6.17 1.65 22.85
N GLN A 169 5.47 2.65 22.29
CA GLN A 169 5.90 4.04 22.17
C GLN A 169 7.29 4.17 21.50
N LYS A 170 7.53 3.39 20.45
CA LYS A 170 8.78 3.36 19.69
C LYS A 170 8.57 3.85 18.27
N SER A 171 9.56 4.58 17.77
CA SER A 171 9.66 4.91 16.35
C SER A 171 9.89 3.66 15.50
N ALA A 172 9.59 3.73 14.20
CA ALA A 172 9.88 2.65 13.27
C ALA A 172 11.38 2.26 13.27
N SER A 173 12.28 3.24 13.39
CA SER A 173 13.72 2.98 13.48
C SER A 173 14.12 2.23 14.77
N GLU A 174 13.49 2.52 15.91
CA GLU A 174 13.76 1.81 17.17
C GLU A 174 13.15 0.42 17.18
N MET A 175 12.05 0.22 16.46
CA MET A 175 11.42 -1.09 16.31
C MET A 175 12.28 -2.09 15.54
N LEU A 176 13.24 -1.64 14.71
CA LEU A 176 14.19 -2.54 14.03
C LEU A 176 15.02 -3.33 15.04
N SER A 177 15.53 -2.68 16.10
CA SER A 177 16.25 -3.39 17.17
C SER A 177 15.34 -4.38 17.92
N VAL A 178 14.05 -4.06 18.08
CA VAL A 178 13.07 -4.97 18.70
C VAL A 178 12.80 -6.18 17.81
N VAL A 179 12.74 -5.99 16.49
CA VAL A 179 12.65 -7.10 15.52
C VAL A 179 13.89 -7.98 15.63
N ASP A 180 15.08 -7.40 15.63
CA ASP A 180 16.35 -8.11 15.73
C ASP A 180 16.52 -8.86 17.06
N GLU A 181 15.88 -8.41 18.14
CA GLU A 181 15.93 -9.06 19.46
C GLU A 181 14.91 -10.21 19.58
N ILE A 182 13.71 -10.04 19.05
CA ILE A 182 12.61 -11.00 19.27
C ILE A 182 12.53 -12.05 18.15
N LEU A 183 12.67 -11.64 16.89
CA LEU A 183 12.39 -12.48 15.73
C LEU A 183 13.67 -13.16 15.22
N GLN A 184 14.16 -14.15 15.97
CA GLN A 184 15.46 -14.81 15.72
C GLN A 184 15.45 -15.90 14.63
N SER A 185 14.27 -16.37 14.19
CA SER A 185 14.20 -17.42 13.18
C SER A 185 14.00 -16.85 11.77
N PRO A 186 14.71 -17.35 10.75
CA PRO A 186 14.43 -16.96 9.37
C PRO A 186 13.05 -17.44 8.91
N VAL A 187 12.51 -18.49 9.55
CA VAL A 187 11.24 -19.12 9.17
C VAL A 187 10.52 -19.65 10.41
N TYR A 188 9.23 -19.38 10.54
CA TYR A 188 8.37 -19.90 11.59
C TYR A 188 7.37 -20.88 10.97
N THR A 189 7.24 -22.08 11.52
CA THR A 189 6.15 -23.00 11.17
C THR A 189 4.89 -22.65 11.94
N LYS A 190 3.72 -23.10 11.46
CA LYS A 190 2.45 -22.97 12.18
C LYS A 190 2.55 -23.51 13.61
N ASP A 191 3.11 -24.70 13.79
CA ASP A 191 3.33 -25.30 15.12
C ASP A 191 4.18 -24.42 16.03
N SER A 192 5.27 -23.84 15.51
CA SER A 192 6.11 -22.94 16.30
C SER A 192 5.36 -21.66 16.68
N ALA A 193 4.54 -21.12 15.78
CA ALA A 193 3.74 -19.93 16.03
C ALA A 193 2.62 -20.20 17.05
N LEU A 194 1.95 -21.35 16.96
CA LEU A 194 0.97 -21.81 17.95
C LEU A 194 1.61 -21.91 19.35
N SER A 195 2.79 -22.52 19.43
CA SER A 195 3.54 -22.65 20.68
C SER A 195 3.96 -21.30 21.25
N LEU A 196 4.42 -20.36 20.42
CA LEU A 196 4.83 -19.02 20.86
C LEU A 196 3.65 -18.19 21.38
N LEU A 197 2.51 -18.29 20.71
CA LEU A 197 1.31 -17.55 21.08
C LEU A 197 0.53 -18.22 22.23
N GLY A 198 0.70 -19.53 22.43
CA GLY A 198 -0.03 -20.31 23.43
C GLY A 198 -1.52 -20.44 23.10
N ILE A 199 -1.86 -20.64 21.84
CA ILE A 199 -3.25 -20.74 21.35
C ILE A 199 -3.49 -22.04 20.57
N THR A 200 -4.76 -22.36 20.34
CA THR A 200 -5.16 -23.53 19.53
C THR A 200 -5.11 -23.22 18.04
N ASP A 201 -5.12 -24.27 17.21
CA ASP A 201 -5.17 -24.14 15.74
C ASP A 201 -6.43 -23.41 15.24
N ASP A 202 -7.58 -23.69 15.85
CA ASP A 202 -8.85 -23.03 15.54
C ASP A 202 -8.81 -21.53 15.89
N GLU A 203 -8.18 -21.19 17.02
CA GLU A 203 -8.00 -19.79 17.41
C GLU A 203 -7.02 -19.08 16.47
N PHE A 204 -5.90 -19.70 16.14
CA PHE A 204 -4.92 -19.17 15.18
C PHE A 204 -5.54 -18.89 13.81
N SER A 205 -6.34 -19.83 13.30
CA SER A 205 -7.04 -19.70 12.02
C SER A 205 -8.01 -18.52 11.98
N LYS A 206 -8.59 -18.15 13.14
CA LYS A 206 -9.53 -17.03 13.28
C LYS A 206 -8.83 -15.69 13.50
N ILE A 207 -7.80 -15.66 14.35
CA ILE A 207 -7.17 -14.39 14.74
C ILE A 207 -5.99 -14.02 13.83
N VAL A 208 -5.32 -14.98 13.19
CA VAL A 208 -4.12 -14.73 12.38
C VAL A 208 -4.45 -14.78 10.90
N LEU A 209 -5.05 -15.89 10.45
CA LEU A 209 -5.24 -16.17 9.04
C LEU A 209 -6.49 -15.46 8.47
N SER A 210 -6.44 -15.27 7.16
CA SER A 210 -7.53 -14.77 6.33
C SER A 210 -8.12 -15.90 5.48
N ALA A 211 -9.30 -15.69 4.88
CA ALA A 211 -10.06 -16.74 4.19
C ALA A 211 -9.27 -17.50 3.11
N ASN A 212 -8.44 -16.80 2.32
CA ASN A 212 -7.61 -17.37 1.27
C ASN A 212 -6.15 -17.63 1.69
N THR A 213 -5.88 -17.74 2.99
CA THR A 213 -4.55 -18.01 3.55
C THR A 213 -4.56 -19.15 4.57
N GLN A 214 -5.67 -19.89 4.65
CA GLN A 214 -5.84 -21.00 5.59
C GLN A 214 -4.86 -22.16 5.32
N HIS A 215 -4.27 -22.20 4.12
CA HIS A 215 -3.26 -23.18 3.69
C HIS A 215 -1.83 -22.85 4.14
N MET A 216 -1.60 -21.69 4.77
CA MET A 216 -0.26 -21.27 5.17
C MET A 216 0.26 -22.09 6.36
N GLU A 217 1.41 -22.73 6.17
CA GLU A 217 2.11 -23.50 7.22
C GLU A 217 3.43 -22.88 7.65
N VAL A 218 3.88 -21.85 6.91
CA VAL A 218 5.23 -21.28 7.02
C VAL A 218 5.16 -19.75 6.90
N PHE A 219 5.90 -19.03 7.75
CA PHE A 219 5.82 -17.57 7.89
C PHE A 219 7.22 -16.94 8.04
N LYS A 220 7.50 -15.86 7.30
CA LYS A 220 8.77 -15.11 7.33
C LYS A 220 8.67 -13.82 8.15
N LEU A 221 8.44 -13.97 9.45
CA LEU A 221 8.09 -12.86 10.36
C LEU A 221 9.18 -11.79 10.43
N TYR A 222 10.45 -12.20 10.62
CA TYR A 222 11.59 -11.29 10.72
C TYR A 222 11.69 -10.38 9.50
N GLN A 223 11.65 -10.99 8.32
CA GLN A 223 11.83 -10.31 7.04
C GLN A 223 10.68 -9.33 6.78
N ARG A 224 9.43 -9.72 7.08
CA ARG A 224 8.28 -8.84 6.87
C ARG A 224 8.28 -7.67 7.85
N ALA A 225 8.53 -7.91 9.14
CA ALA A 225 8.60 -6.85 10.13
C ALA A 225 9.77 -5.90 9.87
N GLY A 226 10.95 -6.44 9.57
CA GLY A 226 12.14 -5.67 9.20
C GLY A 226 11.90 -4.80 7.97
N HIS A 227 11.28 -5.34 6.91
CA HIS A 227 10.87 -4.55 5.75
C HIS A 227 9.95 -3.40 6.14
N VAL A 228 8.85 -3.68 6.86
CA VAL A 228 7.80 -2.69 7.15
C VAL A 228 8.33 -1.53 7.99
N TYR A 229 9.08 -1.81 9.06
CA TYR A 229 9.64 -0.74 9.89
C TYR A 229 10.72 0.05 9.17
N ALA A 230 11.60 -0.62 8.41
CA ALA A 230 12.62 0.08 7.61
C ALA A 230 11.98 0.95 6.51
N GLU A 231 10.92 0.46 5.85
CA GLU A 231 10.19 1.23 4.83
C GLU A 231 9.49 2.44 5.45
N ALA A 232 8.86 2.30 6.61
CA ALA A 232 8.24 3.42 7.31
C ALA A 232 9.25 4.53 7.66
N ASP A 233 10.46 4.18 8.11
CA ASP A 233 11.53 5.16 8.34
C ASP A 233 12.05 5.76 7.02
N ARG A 234 12.18 4.95 5.94
CA ARG A 234 12.54 5.47 4.61
C ARG A 234 11.57 6.53 4.12
N VAL A 235 10.26 6.36 4.30
CA VAL A 235 9.29 7.39 3.88
C VAL A 235 9.46 8.68 4.70
N ARG A 236 9.72 8.58 6.01
CA ARG A 236 10.02 9.76 6.85
C ARG A 236 11.25 10.49 6.33
N ARG A 237 12.33 9.76 6.04
CA ARG A 237 13.58 10.32 5.50
C ARG A 237 13.42 10.91 4.11
N PHE A 238 12.60 10.27 3.25
CA PHE A 238 12.30 10.77 1.92
C PHE A 238 11.54 12.09 1.99
N HIS A 239 10.57 12.22 2.90
CA HIS A 239 9.89 13.47 3.15
C HIS A 239 10.86 14.58 3.59
N GLU A 240 11.80 14.30 4.50
CA GLU A 240 12.84 15.27 4.85
C GLU A 240 13.75 15.63 3.67
N ALA A 241 14.14 14.67 2.84
CA ALA A 241 14.92 14.92 1.62
C ALA A 241 14.16 15.81 0.61
N CYS A 242 12.84 15.66 0.48
CA CYS A 242 12.01 16.57 -0.32
C CYS A 242 12.09 18.01 0.23
N LYS A 243 12.05 18.20 1.55
CA LYS A 243 12.14 19.54 2.17
C LYS A 243 13.49 20.21 1.93
N THR A 244 14.57 19.44 1.91
CA THR A 244 15.93 19.96 1.71
C THR A 244 16.36 20.01 0.24
N GLY A 245 15.57 19.45 -0.68
CA GLY A 245 15.93 19.38 -2.10
C GLY A 245 16.98 18.31 -2.42
N ASP A 246 17.22 17.35 -1.52
CA ASP A 246 18.26 16.33 -1.68
C ASP A 246 17.78 15.16 -2.55
N VAL A 247 17.73 15.40 -3.87
CA VAL A 247 17.32 14.40 -4.87
C VAL A 247 18.22 13.16 -4.91
N LYS A 248 19.48 13.27 -4.45
CA LYS A 248 20.39 12.13 -4.38
C LYS A 248 20.00 11.20 -3.23
N GLU A 249 19.70 11.75 -2.06
CA GLU A 249 19.17 10.96 -0.94
C GLU A 249 17.80 10.36 -1.28
N MET A 250 16.93 11.10 -1.98
CA MET A 250 15.67 10.56 -2.50
C MET A 250 15.91 9.30 -3.37
N GLY A 251 16.84 9.38 -4.33
CA GLY A 251 17.21 8.26 -5.20
C GLY A 251 17.80 7.08 -4.42
N ARG A 252 18.70 7.34 -3.47
CA ARG A 252 19.28 6.30 -2.60
C ARG A 252 18.20 5.58 -1.79
N LEU A 253 17.26 6.32 -1.20
CA LEU A 253 16.13 5.76 -0.45
C LEU A 253 15.17 4.93 -1.33
N MET A 254 14.96 5.34 -2.59
CA MET A 254 14.18 4.54 -3.54
C MET A 254 14.87 3.20 -3.85
N ASN A 255 16.19 3.20 -4.06
CA ASN A 255 16.95 1.96 -4.29
C ASN A 255 16.91 1.04 -3.06
N ASP A 256 17.13 1.59 -1.86
CA ASP A 256 17.03 0.82 -0.61
C ASP A 256 15.63 0.20 -0.44
N SER A 257 14.58 0.94 -0.79
CA SER A 257 13.20 0.44 -0.79
C SER A 257 13.04 -0.71 -1.77
N HIS A 258 13.55 -0.60 -3.00
CA HIS A 258 13.49 -1.69 -3.97
C HIS A 258 14.21 -2.95 -3.48
N THR A 259 15.45 -2.82 -3.00
CA THR A 259 16.22 -3.93 -2.42
C THR A 259 15.44 -4.58 -1.28
N SER A 260 14.84 -3.79 -0.40
CA SER A 260 14.02 -4.30 0.70
C SER A 260 12.76 -5.02 0.20
N CYS A 261 12.06 -4.49 -0.81
CA CYS A 261 10.90 -5.15 -1.42
C CYS A 261 11.29 -6.48 -2.08
N ARG A 262 12.45 -6.54 -2.75
CA ARG A 262 12.95 -7.75 -3.41
C ARG A 262 13.39 -8.81 -2.41
N ASP A 263 14.23 -8.43 -1.45
CA ASP A 263 14.97 -9.39 -0.62
C ASP A 263 14.26 -9.70 0.71
N LEU A 264 13.64 -8.70 1.34
CA LEU A 264 12.96 -8.87 2.63
C LEU A 264 11.46 -9.07 2.47
N TYR A 265 10.79 -8.30 1.61
CA TYR A 265 9.36 -8.46 1.39
C TYR A 265 9.03 -9.50 0.31
N GLU A 266 10.00 -9.88 -0.52
CA GLU A 266 9.83 -10.86 -1.59
C GLU A 266 8.59 -10.58 -2.45
N CYS A 267 8.46 -9.31 -2.86
CA CYS A 267 7.39 -8.83 -3.73
C CYS A 267 7.90 -8.24 -5.07
N SER A 268 9.16 -8.47 -5.43
CA SER A 268 9.63 -8.19 -6.80
C SER A 268 9.46 -9.39 -7.73
N CYS A 269 9.95 -9.27 -8.96
CA CYS A 269 10.13 -10.36 -9.91
C CYS A 269 11.26 -10.01 -10.89
N ASP A 270 11.78 -11.00 -11.62
CA ASP A 270 12.90 -10.83 -12.55
C ASP A 270 12.67 -9.68 -13.54
N LYS A 271 11.45 -9.53 -14.07
CA LYS A 271 11.11 -8.46 -15.03
C LYS A 271 11.06 -7.08 -14.40
N LEU A 272 10.64 -6.96 -13.14
CA LEU A 272 10.73 -5.71 -12.40
C LEU A 272 12.18 -5.34 -12.11
N ASP A 273 13.00 -6.32 -11.70
CA ASP A 273 14.41 -6.12 -11.40
C ASP A 273 15.19 -5.70 -12.67
N GLU A 274 14.94 -6.36 -13.81
CA GLU A 274 15.46 -5.97 -15.13
C GLU A 274 15.12 -4.51 -15.48
N VAL A 275 13.87 -4.09 -15.26
CA VAL A 275 13.45 -2.71 -15.54
C VAL A 275 14.09 -1.70 -14.59
N VAL A 276 14.18 -2.01 -13.30
CA VAL A 276 14.86 -1.15 -12.33
C VAL A 276 16.33 -0.97 -12.71
N GLU A 277 17.03 -2.06 -13.04
CA GLU A 277 18.41 -1.99 -13.51
C GLU A 277 18.55 -1.17 -14.80
N LYS A 278 17.64 -1.34 -15.77
CA LYS A 278 17.63 -0.55 -17.01
C LYS A 278 17.49 0.94 -16.70
N CYS A 279 16.57 1.33 -15.81
CA CYS A 279 16.40 2.72 -15.39
C CYS A 279 17.68 3.29 -14.77
N LEU A 280 18.31 2.55 -13.86
CA LEU A 280 19.57 2.96 -13.22
C LEU A 280 20.71 3.12 -14.23
N ARG A 281 20.87 2.16 -15.16
CA ARG A 281 21.86 2.25 -16.25
C ARG A 281 21.59 3.41 -17.21
N SER A 282 20.34 3.84 -17.31
CA SER A 282 19.91 5.00 -18.12
C SER A 282 20.06 6.33 -17.39
N GLY A 283 20.63 6.34 -16.18
CA GLY A 283 20.93 7.55 -15.42
C GLY A 283 19.91 7.92 -14.34
N ALA A 284 19.02 7.01 -13.95
CA ALA A 284 18.14 7.26 -12.80
C ALA A 284 18.97 7.40 -11.51
N LEU A 285 18.66 8.40 -10.69
CA LEU A 285 19.19 8.56 -9.34
C LEU A 285 18.71 7.44 -8.41
N GLY A 286 17.49 6.96 -8.64
CA GLY A 286 16.95 5.78 -7.98
C GLY A 286 15.75 5.22 -8.71
N ALA A 287 15.52 3.93 -8.59
CA ALA A 287 14.39 3.24 -9.21
C ALA A 287 13.89 2.10 -8.32
N ARG A 288 12.57 1.90 -8.31
CA ARG A 288 11.91 0.84 -7.54
C ARG A 288 10.63 0.39 -8.20
N LEU A 289 10.20 -0.84 -7.90
CA LEU A 289 8.82 -1.25 -8.16
C LEU A 289 7.82 -0.31 -7.49
N THR A 290 6.61 -0.19 -8.05
CA THR A 290 5.49 0.54 -7.44
C THR A 290 4.23 -0.32 -7.37
N GLY A 291 3.32 0.04 -6.47
CA GLY A 291 2.16 -0.79 -6.15
C GLY A 291 2.55 -2.05 -5.37
N ALA A 292 1.83 -3.15 -5.61
CA ALA A 292 2.01 -4.39 -4.84
C ALA A 292 3.27 -5.19 -5.23
N GLY A 293 3.77 -5.01 -6.45
CA GLY A 293 4.84 -5.83 -7.00
C GLY A 293 4.36 -7.13 -7.67
N TRP A 294 5.27 -8.11 -7.77
CA TRP A 294 5.15 -9.37 -8.55
C TRP A 294 4.78 -9.14 -10.03
N GLY A 295 5.17 -7.99 -10.57
CA GLY A 295 4.81 -7.49 -11.90
C GLY A 295 4.40 -6.03 -11.87
N GLY A 296 3.91 -5.52 -13.00
CA GLY A 296 3.45 -4.15 -13.14
C GLY A 296 4.58 -3.16 -13.38
N CYS A 297 4.54 -2.00 -12.72
CA CYS A 297 5.41 -0.88 -13.02
C CYS A 297 6.55 -0.68 -12.01
N ALA A 298 7.61 -0.05 -12.50
CA ALA A 298 8.61 0.65 -11.71
C ALA A 298 8.42 2.17 -11.82
N VAL A 299 8.84 2.88 -10.78
CA VAL A 299 9.00 4.33 -10.75
C VAL A 299 10.49 4.66 -10.62
N ALA A 300 10.99 5.53 -11.49
CA ALA A 300 12.40 5.93 -11.53
C ALA A 300 12.54 7.44 -11.44
N LEU A 301 13.44 7.91 -10.57
CA LEU A 301 13.75 9.31 -10.34
C LEU A 301 14.95 9.73 -11.18
N PHE A 302 14.80 10.80 -11.94
CA PHE A 302 15.85 11.44 -12.74
C PHE A 302 15.96 12.92 -12.38
N ASP A 303 17.13 13.51 -12.63
CA ASP A 303 17.36 14.96 -12.52
C ASP A 303 17.07 15.74 -13.81
N LYS A 304 16.93 15.03 -14.92
CA LYS A 304 16.56 15.52 -16.25
C LYS A 304 15.89 14.40 -17.04
N GLU A 305 15.07 14.76 -18.01
CA GLU A 305 14.49 13.78 -18.93
C GLU A 305 15.58 13.03 -19.69
N GLN A 306 15.35 11.74 -19.90
CA GLN A 306 16.23 10.84 -20.64
C GLN A 306 15.48 10.25 -21.82
N ASP A 307 16.23 9.85 -22.85
CA ASP A 307 15.68 9.07 -23.96
C ASP A 307 15.51 7.61 -23.53
N LEU A 308 14.43 7.37 -22.78
CA LEU A 308 14.02 6.07 -22.26
C LEU A 308 12.59 5.80 -22.69
N GLU A 309 12.32 4.58 -23.14
CA GLU A 309 10.95 4.12 -23.36
C GLU A 309 10.24 3.99 -22.00
N VAL A 310 9.30 4.91 -21.76
CA VAL A 310 8.50 5.00 -20.53
C VAL A 310 7.03 4.94 -20.89
N LEU A 311 6.17 4.53 -19.95
CA LEU A 311 4.72 4.70 -20.12
C LEU A 311 4.35 6.18 -20.14
N PHE A 312 4.89 6.93 -19.18
CA PHE A 312 4.77 8.39 -19.09
C PHE A 312 5.76 8.96 -18.08
N TRP A 313 6.05 10.24 -18.22
CA TRP A 313 6.68 11.06 -17.19
C TRP A 313 5.58 11.62 -16.28
N SER A 314 5.68 11.31 -14.99
CA SER A 314 4.66 11.63 -13.99
C SER A 314 4.86 13.03 -13.42
N ARG A 315 3.74 13.71 -13.19
CA ARG A 315 3.65 14.92 -12.37
C ARG A 315 2.50 14.75 -11.39
N PRO A 316 2.56 15.32 -10.17
CA PRO A 316 1.45 15.22 -9.23
C PRO A 316 0.18 15.86 -9.80
N ALA A 317 -0.89 15.08 -9.88
CA ALA A 317 -2.16 15.46 -10.47
C ALA A 317 -3.24 15.66 -9.39
N ALA A 318 -4.35 16.30 -9.77
CA ALA A 318 -5.51 16.42 -8.90
C ALA A 318 -6.21 15.07 -8.67
N GLY A 319 -6.87 14.94 -7.51
CA GLY A 319 -7.74 13.82 -7.20
C GLY A 319 -9.07 13.86 -7.96
N ILE A 320 -9.94 12.92 -7.62
CA ILE A 320 -11.23 12.68 -8.26
C ILE A 320 -12.14 13.91 -8.17
N ARG A 321 -12.90 14.13 -9.24
CA ARG A 321 -13.90 15.19 -9.35
C ARG A 321 -15.14 14.67 -10.07
N LEU A 322 -16.30 15.24 -9.71
CA LEU A 322 -17.52 15.12 -10.48
C LEU A 322 -17.48 16.16 -11.61
N ILE A 323 -17.85 15.78 -12.82
CA ILE A 323 -17.99 16.69 -13.96
C ILE A 323 -19.45 16.65 -14.38
N GLU A 324 -20.15 17.76 -14.16
CA GLU A 324 -21.49 17.96 -14.74
C GLU A 324 -21.31 18.36 -16.21
N CYS A 325 -22.01 17.67 -17.09
CA CYS A 325 -22.03 17.96 -18.53
C CYS A 325 -23.26 18.81 -18.86
#